data_AF-A0A7C6AAE2-F1
#
_entry.id   AF-A0A7C6AAE2-F1
#
_cell.length_a   1.000
_cell.length_b   1.000
_cell.length_c   1.000
_cell.angle_alpha   90.00
_cell.angle_beta   90.00
_cell.angle_gamma   90.00
#
_symmetry.space_group_name_H-M   'P 1'
#
loop_
_entity.id
_entity.type
_entity.pdbx_description
1 polymer ?
#
loop_
_entity_poly.entity_id
_entity_poly.type
_entity_poly.pdbx_seq_one_letter_code
_entity_poly.pdbx_strand_id
1 'polypeptide(L)'
;MSKLCPVCRINMTQIYGTAETSLSVNIDQCSKCGGFWFDNQELFIISPNIAEEYDTLVNAQGTPDSLPKNRICPNCQLPLILLKDPELSKILQIDICPKCLGMWLDKGEFLQYKEYQKEKIERAKKEDALRAAENLRKLQGSEQFWQFLMSDPYRPMETSEATEFIGNLESVLLWLINLILGRLKV
;
A
#
# COMPACT_ATOMS: atom_id res chain seq x y z
N MET A 1 -10.33 -20.14 20.83
CA MET A 1 -11.36 -21.02 20.23
C MET A 1 -11.21 -20.94 18.71
N SER A 2 -11.28 -22.06 18.00
CA SER A 2 -11.19 -22.08 16.53
C SER A 2 -12.45 -21.49 15.90
N LYS A 3 -12.27 -20.64 14.89
CA LYS A 3 -13.38 -20.06 14.12
C LYS A 3 -13.88 -21.04 13.06
N LEU A 4 -15.18 -21.03 12.77
CA LEU A 4 -15.76 -21.84 11.68
C LEU A 4 -15.69 -21.09 10.35
N CYS A 5 -15.28 -21.78 9.29
CA CYS A 5 -15.25 -21.25 7.94
C CYS A 5 -16.66 -20.75 7.52
N PRO A 6 -16.81 -19.50 7.04
CA PRO A 6 -18.08 -18.96 6.55
C PRO A 6 -18.71 -19.75 5.41
N VAL A 7 -17.89 -20.47 4.62
CA VAL A 7 -18.32 -21.29 3.47
C VAL A 7 -18.48 -22.76 3.88
N CYS A 8 -17.41 -23.39 4.37
CA CYS A 8 -17.37 -24.83 4.62
C CYS A 8 -17.92 -25.26 5.97
N ARG A 9 -18.10 -24.33 6.93
CA ARG A 9 -18.53 -24.60 8.32
C ARG A 9 -17.66 -25.61 9.08
N ILE A 10 -16.39 -25.74 8.69
CA ILE A 10 -15.36 -26.50 9.43
C ILE A 10 -14.45 -25.55 10.22
N ASN A 11 -13.73 -26.07 11.22
CA ASN A 11 -12.73 -25.28 11.94
C ASN A 11 -11.63 -24.80 10.98
N MET A 12 -11.30 -23.52 11.09
CA MET A 12 -10.16 -22.91 10.42
C MET A 12 -8.90 -23.03 11.28
N THR A 13 -7.75 -23.02 10.62
CA THR A 13 -6.42 -23.04 11.25
C THR A 13 -5.91 -21.62 11.37
N GLN A 14 -5.33 -21.29 12.52
CA GLN A 14 -4.70 -19.99 12.75
C GLN A 14 -3.34 -19.92 12.06
N ILE A 15 -3.08 -18.80 11.39
CA ILE A 15 -1.82 -18.44 10.78
C ILE A 15 -1.34 -17.14 11.43
N TYR A 16 -0.10 -17.16 11.88
CA TYR A 16 0.54 -15.99 12.48
C TYR A 16 1.41 -15.30 11.46
N GLY A 17 0.98 -14.11 11.06
CA GLY A 17 1.75 -13.19 10.24
C GLY A 17 2.37 -12.07 11.06
N THR A 18 3.07 -11.18 10.37
CA THR A 18 3.59 -9.94 10.94
C THR A 18 2.97 -8.74 10.24
N ALA A 19 2.80 -7.64 10.98
CA ALA A 19 2.59 -6.31 10.41
C ALA A 19 3.94 -5.65 10.11
N GLU A 20 3.93 -4.54 9.37
CA GLU A 20 5.13 -3.73 9.11
C GLU A 20 5.84 -3.28 10.41
N THR A 21 5.08 -3.07 11.48
CA THR A 21 5.59 -2.70 12.81
C THR A 21 6.16 -3.89 13.61
N SER A 22 6.35 -5.05 12.97
CA SER A 22 6.75 -6.32 13.61
C SER A 22 5.76 -6.86 14.67
N LEU A 23 4.56 -6.29 14.76
CA LEU A 23 3.49 -6.84 15.59
C LEU A 23 2.95 -8.12 14.96
N SER A 24 2.70 -9.14 15.78
CA SER A 24 2.08 -10.38 15.31
C SER A 24 0.60 -10.15 14.99
N VAL A 25 0.16 -10.67 13.85
CA VAL A 25 -1.23 -10.64 13.39
C VAL A 25 -1.70 -12.07 13.22
N ASN A 26 -2.90 -12.40 13.70
CA ASN A 26 -3.42 -13.77 13.69
C ASN A 26 -4.63 -13.86 12.77
N ILE A 27 -4.49 -14.53 11.64
CA ILE A 27 -5.57 -14.75 10.68
C ILE A 27 -6.01 -16.21 10.71
N ASP A 28 -7.19 -16.53 10.18
CA ASP A 28 -7.67 -17.90 10.12
C ASP A 28 -7.84 -18.36 8.65
N GLN A 29 -7.27 -19.51 8.27
CA GLN A 29 -7.44 -20.10 6.94
C GLN A 29 -8.25 -21.38 6.99
N CYS A 30 -9.17 -21.55 6.05
CA CYS A 30 -9.89 -22.80 5.86
C CYS A 30 -9.05 -23.80 5.07
N SER A 31 -8.75 -24.96 5.66
CA SER A 31 -8.02 -26.05 5.00
C SER A 31 -8.75 -26.72 3.85
N LYS A 32 -10.07 -26.50 3.70
CA LYS A 32 -10.90 -27.11 2.65
C LYS A 32 -11.05 -26.22 1.41
N CYS A 33 -11.54 -24.98 1.58
CA CYS A 33 -11.72 -24.06 0.44
C CYS A 33 -10.52 -23.14 0.21
N GLY A 34 -9.59 -23.03 1.16
CA GLY A 34 -8.44 -22.13 1.08
C GLY A 34 -8.74 -20.66 1.38
N GLY A 35 -10.00 -20.29 1.64
CA GLY A 35 -10.37 -18.91 1.99
C GLY A 35 -9.91 -18.50 3.39
N PHE A 36 -9.86 -17.19 3.61
CA PHE A 36 -9.29 -16.55 4.78
C PHE A 36 -10.30 -15.69 5.51
N TRP A 37 -10.26 -15.77 6.83
CA TRP A 37 -10.93 -14.85 7.74
C TRP A 37 -9.93 -13.93 8.42
N PHE A 38 -10.29 -12.66 8.45
CA PHE A 38 -9.55 -11.59 9.10
C PHE A 38 -10.48 -10.96 10.14
N ASP A 39 -10.06 -10.88 11.40
CA ASP A 39 -10.72 -10.03 12.38
C ASP A 39 -10.50 -8.55 12.04
N ASN A 40 -11.16 -7.67 12.81
CA ASN A 40 -11.16 -6.24 12.53
C ASN A 40 -9.72 -5.70 12.38
N GLN A 41 -9.48 -4.98 11.29
CA GLN A 41 -8.21 -4.36 10.91
C GLN A 41 -7.09 -5.31 10.41
N GLU A 42 -7.17 -6.62 10.66
CA GLU A 42 -6.06 -7.54 10.37
C GLU A 42 -5.66 -7.59 8.90
N LEU A 43 -6.64 -7.62 7.99
CA LEU A 43 -6.40 -7.61 6.53
C LEU A 43 -5.55 -6.40 6.08
N PHE A 44 -5.73 -5.25 6.74
CA PHE A 44 -5.05 -4.02 6.35
C PHE A 44 -3.61 -3.98 6.83
N ILE A 45 -3.34 -4.50 8.04
CA ILE A 45 -2.02 -4.40 8.67
C ILE A 45 -1.11 -5.59 8.38
N ILE A 46 -1.67 -6.75 8.02
CA ILE A 46 -0.86 -7.95 7.78
C ILE A 46 0.03 -7.76 6.55
N SER A 47 1.27 -8.21 6.65
CA SER A 47 2.28 -8.06 5.60
C SER A 47 1.95 -8.86 4.34
N PRO A 48 2.26 -8.34 3.13
CA PRO A 48 2.00 -9.02 1.86
C PRO A 48 2.64 -10.41 1.73
N ASN A 49 3.82 -10.63 2.33
CA ASN A 49 4.52 -11.92 2.26
C ASN A 49 3.69 -13.10 2.80
N ILE A 50 2.77 -12.84 3.74
CA ILE A 50 1.87 -13.88 4.24
C ILE A 50 0.86 -14.31 3.16
N ALA A 51 0.39 -13.37 2.33
CA ALA A 51 -0.47 -13.72 1.21
C ALA A 51 0.31 -14.52 0.15
N GLU A 52 1.55 -14.10 -0.15
CA GLU A 52 2.43 -14.80 -1.09
C GLU A 52 2.74 -16.24 -0.64
N GLU A 53 2.92 -16.46 0.67
CA GLU A 53 3.23 -17.78 1.23
C GLU A 53 1.99 -18.69 1.33
N TYR A 54 0.85 -18.18 1.79
CA TYR A 54 -0.29 -19.03 2.16
C TYR A 54 -1.45 -19.05 1.16
N ASP A 55 -1.61 -18.00 0.36
CA ASP A 55 -2.72 -17.89 -0.60
C ASP A 55 -2.37 -18.47 -1.99
N THR A 56 -1.06 -18.65 -2.26
CA THR A 56 -0.55 -19.28 -3.49
C THR A 56 -0.52 -20.81 -3.44
N LEU A 57 -0.55 -21.41 -2.24
CA LEU A 57 -0.39 -22.85 -2.08
C LEU A 57 -1.60 -23.64 -2.60
N VAL A 58 -1.33 -24.39 -3.66
CA VAL A 58 -2.24 -25.32 -4.33
C VAL A 58 -2.53 -26.48 -3.39
N ASN A 59 -3.74 -26.55 -2.80
CA ASN A 59 -4.37 -27.82 -2.40
C ASN A 59 -5.88 -27.71 -2.11
N ALA A 60 -6.60 -26.84 -2.82
CA ALA A 60 -8.06 -26.91 -2.82
C ALA A 60 -8.48 -27.80 -4.00
N GLN A 61 -8.77 -29.08 -3.73
CA GLN A 61 -9.64 -29.85 -4.61
C GLN A 61 -11.03 -29.24 -4.50
N GLY A 62 -11.31 -28.28 -5.36
CA GLY A 62 -12.57 -27.59 -5.45
C GLY A 62 -12.49 -26.61 -6.60
N THR A 63 -13.35 -26.80 -7.59
CA THR A 63 -13.66 -25.75 -8.57
C THR A 63 -14.06 -24.47 -7.83
N PRO A 64 -13.90 -23.28 -8.44
CA PRO A 64 -14.59 -22.06 -8.00
C PRO A 64 -16.08 -22.26 -8.24
N ASP A 65 -16.67 -23.17 -7.47
CA ASP A 65 -18.06 -23.49 -7.55
C ASP A 65 -18.82 -22.38 -6.85
N SER A 66 -19.88 -21.95 -7.51
CA SER A 66 -20.84 -20.91 -7.17
C SER A 66 -21.54 -21.10 -5.81
N LEU A 67 -20.76 -21.19 -4.74
CA LEU A 67 -21.15 -21.56 -3.38
C LEU A 67 -21.62 -20.32 -2.58
N PRO A 68 -22.47 -20.55 -1.57
CA PRO A 68 -23.75 -19.83 -1.39
C PRO A 68 -23.61 -18.40 -0.87
N LYS A 69 -24.56 -17.55 -1.29
CA LYS A 69 -24.74 -16.14 -0.89
C LYS A 69 -25.03 -15.91 0.62
N ASN A 70 -25.07 -16.97 1.43
CA ASN A 70 -25.37 -16.91 2.86
C ASN A 70 -24.15 -17.33 3.70
N ARG A 71 -23.04 -16.63 3.52
CA ARG A 71 -21.85 -16.78 4.38
C ARG A 71 -22.15 -16.20 5.76
N ILE A 72 -21.70 -16.89 6.82
CA ILE A 72 -21.98 -16.50 8.21
C ILE A 72 -20.69 -16.13 8.92
N CYS A 73 -20.69 -14.98 9.60
CA CYS A 73 -19.58 -14.52 10.42
C CYS A 73 -19.25 -15.53 11.54
N PRO A 74 -18.00 -15.99 11.69
CA PRO A 74 -17.61 -16.91 12.76
C PRO A 74 -17.76 -16.30 14.16
N ASN A 75 -17.54 -14.99 14.31
CA ASN A 75 -17.57 -14.31 15.61
C ASN A 75 -19.00 -13.95 16.05
N CYS A 76 -19.78 -13.40 15.12
CA CYS A 76 -21.10 -12.83 15.42
C CYS A 76 -22.28 -13.74 15.06
N GLN A 77 -22.04 -14.78 14.25
CA GLN A 77 -23.09 -15.62 13.65
C GLN A 77 -24.14 -14.83 12.84
N LEU A 78 -23.77 -13.66 12.33
CA LEU A 78 -24.58 -12.84 11.43
C LEU A 78 -24.22 -13.12 9.96
N PRO A 79 -25.16 -12.97 9.02
CA PRO A 79 -24.83 -12.99 7.59
C PRO A 79 -23.76 -11.95 7.25
N LEU A 80 -22.80 -12.35 6.44
CA LEU A 80 -21.86 -11.42 5.83
C LEU A 80 -22.53 -10.67 4.68
N ILE A 81 -22.05 -9.48 4.40
CA ILE A 81 -22.49 -8.66 3.27
C ILE A 81 -21.29 -8.32 2.40
N LEU A 82 -21.51 -8.14 1.10
CA LEU A 82 -20.46 -7.70 0.19
C LEU A 82 -20.03 -6.27 0.52
N LEU A 83 -18.73 -6.06 0.70
CA LEU A 83 -18.12 -4.74 0.80
C LEU A 83 -18.29 -4.00 -0.54
N LYS A 84 -18.96 -2.85 -0.49
CA LYS A 84 -19.19 -2.00 -1.67
C LYS A 84 -18.13 -0.92 -1.74
N ASP A 85 -17.13 -1.15 -2.58
CA ASP A 85 -16.13 -0.14 -2.95
C ASP A 85 -16.08 -0.04 -4.50
N PRO A 86 -16.35 1.13 -5.09
CA PRO A 86 -16.50 1.25 -6.55
C PRO A 86 -15.28 0.83 -7.39
N GLU A 87 -14.07 0.88 -6.82
CA GLU A 87 -12.85 0.46 -7.51
C GLU A 87 -12.54 -1.00 -7.21
N LEU A 88 -12.52 -1.36 -5.93
CA LEU A 88 -12.14 -2.68 -5.46
C LEU A 88 -13.15 -3.74 -5.86
N SER A 89 -14.46 -3.44 -5.79
CA SER A 89 -15.54 -4.38 -6.16
C SER A 89 -15.54 -4.77 -7.64
N LYS A 90 -14.75 -4.12 -8.50
CA LYS A 90 -14.55 -4.52 -9.91
C LYS A 90 -13.57 -5.67 -10.06
N ILE A 91 -12.74 -5.90 -9.04
CA ILE A 91 -11.60 -6.82 -9.08
C ILE A 91 -11.78 -7.93 -8.04
N LEU A 92 -12.36 -7.61 -6.88
CA LEU A 92 -12.37 -8.47 -5.69
C LEU A 92 -13.75 -8.48 -5.02
N GLN A 93 -14.15 -9.62 -4.46
CA GLN A 93 -15.39 -9.78 -3.70
C GLN A 93 -15.11 -10.00 -2.22
N ILE A 94 -14.91 -8.91 -1.48
CA ILE A 94 -14.68 -8.99 -0.04
C ILE A 94 -16.01 -9.00 0.70
N ASP A 95 -16.24 -10.02 1.51
CA ASP A 95 -17.38 -10.06 2.42
C ASP A 95 -17.00 -9.49 3.79
N ILE A 96 -17.89 -8.69 4.39
CA ILE A 96 -17.67 -8.04 5.67
C ILE A 96 -18.84 -8.33 6.63
N CYS A 97 -18.52 -8.56 7.90
CA CYS A 97 -19.53 -8.62 8.94
C CYS A 97 -19.97 -7.21 9.34
N PRO A 98 -21.28 -6.88 9.29
CA PRO A 98 -21.77 -5.54 9.63
C PRO A 98 -21.65 -5.21 11.13
N LYS A 99 -21.33 -6.19 11.99
CA LYS A 99 -21.22 -6.01 13.45
C LYS A 99 -19.78 -5.91 13.93
N CYS A 100 -18.95 -6.93 13.66
CA CYS A 100 -17.56 -6.95 14.14
C CYS A 100 -16.54 -6.45 13.12
N LEU A 101 -16.96 -6.11 11.90
CA LEU A 101 -16.10 -5.66 10.80
C LEU A 101 -15.03 -6.67 10.37
N GLY A 102 -15.17 -7.94 10.79
CA GLY A 102 -14.32 -9.01 10.28
C GLY A 102 -14.64 -9.30 8.81
N MET A 103 -13.62 -9.70 8.06
CA MET A 103 -13.64 -9.81 6.61
C MET A 103 -13.35 -11.24 6.18
N TRP A 104 -14.03 -11.68 5.14
CA TRP A 104 -13.80 -12.96 4.46
C TRP A 104 -13.35 -12.70 3.03
N LEU A 105 -12.27 -13.37 2.64
CA LEU A 105 -11.74 -13.39 1.29
C LEU A 105 -11.66 -14.85 0.84
N ASP A 106 -12.12 -15.12 -0.38
CA ASP A 106 -11.97 -16.43 -0.97
C ASP A 106 -10.51 -16.69 -1.35
N LYS A 107 -10.21 -17.95 -1.69
CA LYS A 107 -8.87 -18.33 -2.10
C LYS A 107 -8.39 -17.49 -3.29
N GLY A 108 -7.17 -16.98 -3.19
CA GLY A 108 -6.52 -16.13 -4.19
C GLY A 108 -6.90 -14.65 -4.09
N GLU A 109 -7.96 -14.29 -3.36
CA GLU A 109 -8.38 -12.90 -3.21
C GLU A 109 -7.49 -12.13 -2.22
N PHE A 110 -6.86 -12.81 -1.26
CA PHE A 110 -5.97 -12.16 -0.29
C PHE A 110 -4.70 -11.63 -0.98
N LEU A 111 -4.09 -12.44 -1.85
CA LEU A 111 -2.96 -12.01 -2.67
C LEU A 111 -3.35 -10.87 -3.61
N GLN A 112 -4.45 -11.03 -4.34
CA GLN A 112 -4.97 -9.98 -5.24
C GLN A 112 -5.25 -8.66 -4.48
N TYR A 113 -5.75 -8.73 -3.25
CA TYR A 113 -5.97 -7.54 -2.43
C TYR A 113 -4.66 -6.81 -2.11
N LYS A 114 -3.59 -7.56 -1.78
CA LYS A 114 -2.27 -6.98 -1.50
C LYS A 114 -1.63 -6.38 -2.75
N GLU A 115 -1.80 -7.01 -3.91
CA GLU A 115 -1.38 -6.46 -5.21
C GLU A 115 -2.12 -5.15 -5.53
N TYR A 116 -3.45 -5.13 -5.36
CA TYR A 116 -4.25 -3.90 -5.52
C TYR A 116 -3.77 -2.77 -4.61
N GLN A 117 -3.48 -3.06 -3.33
CA GLN A 117 -2.96 -2.06 -2.40
C GLN A 117 -1.62 -1.47 -2.88
N LYS A 118 -0.70 -2.34 -3.33
CA LYS A 118 0.62 -1.92 -3.84
C LYS A 118 0.47 -1.01 -5.06
N GLU A 119 -0.35 -1.39 -6.03
CA GLU A 119 -0.59 -0.59 -7.23
C GLU A 119 -1.20 0.78 -6.91
N LYS A 120 -2.15 0.83 -5.97
CA LYS A 120 -2.79 2.08 -5.53
C LYS A 120 -1.79 3.04 -4.89
N ILE A 121 -0.90 2.52 -4.04
CA ILE A 121 0.18 3.29 -3.40
C ILE A 121 1.16 3.83 -4.44
N GLU A 122 1.61 2.99 -5.37
CA GLU A 122 2.57 3.42 -6.40
C GLU A 122 1.98 4.46 -7.36
N ARG A 123 0.69 4.34 -7.68
CA ARG A 123 -0.05 5.36 -8.46
C ARG A 123 -0.09 6.70 -7.73
N ALA A 124 -0.45 6.69 -6.44
CA ALA A 124 -0.49 7.89 -5.62
C ALA A 124 0.89 8.57 -5.54
N LYS A 125 1.96 7.79 -5.26
CA LYS A 125 3.34 8.31 -5.24
C LYS A 125 3.74 8.96 -6.56
N LYS A 126 3.39 8.34 -7.69
CA LYS A 126 3.69 8.88 -9.02
C LYS A 126 2.96 10.19 -9.28
N GLU A 127 1.69 10.28 -8.91
CA GLU A 127 0.89 11.51 -9.02
C GLU A 127 1.46 12.64 -8.16
N ASP A 128 1.83 12.34 -6.92
CA ASP A 128 2.42 13.32 -6.01
C ASP A 128 3.80 13.78 -6.49
N ALA A 129 4.63 12.88 -7.01
CA ALA A 129 5.90 13.22 -7.63
C ALA A 129 5.72 14.14 -8.85
N LEU A 130 4.70 13.87 -9.69
CA LEU A 130 4.39 14.71 -10.85
C LEU A 130 3.92 16.11 -10.42
N ARG A 131 3.04 16.21 -9.41
CA ARG A 131 2.60 17.50 -8.84
C ARG A 131 3.77 18.28 -8.25
N ALA A 132 4.66 17.61 -7.52
CA ALA A 132 5.85 18.24 -6.95
C ALA A 132 6.78 18.77 -8.05
N ALA A 133 7.02 17.99 -9.11
CA ALA A 133 7.83 18.42 -10.26
C ALA A 133 7.21 19.64 -10.98
N GLU A 134 5.89 19.66 -11.17
CA GLU A 134 5.21 20.80 -11.77
C GLU A 134 5.32 22.06 -10.89
N ASN A 135 5.17 21.91 -9.58
CA ASN A 135 5.32 23.02 -8.63
C ASN A 135 6.75 23.58 -8.63
N LEU A 136 7.77 22.72 -8.66
CA LEU A 136 9.18 23.14 -8.77
C LEU A 136 9.44 23.91 -10.06
N ARG A 137 8.91 23.45 -11.20
CA ARG A 137 9.03 24.16 -12.48
C ARG A 137 8.38 25.55 -12.43
N LYS A 138 7.22 25.69 -11.79
CA LYS A 138 6.54 26.98 -11.60
C LYS A 138 7.36 27.93 -10.72
N LEU A 139 7.99 27.41 -9.66
CA LEU A 139 8.88 28.20 -8.79
C LEU A 139 10.13 28.67 -9.55
N GLN A 140 10.80 27.78 -10.29
CA GLN A 140 11.98 28.12 -11.11
C GLN A 140 11.69 29.16 -12.20
N GLY A 141 10.46 29.21 -12.71
CA GLY A 141 10.02 30.21 -13.68
C GLY A 141 9.61 31.55 -13.09
N SER A 142 9.62 31.72 -11.76
CA SER A 142 9.18 32.96 -11.12
C SER A 142 10.32 33.98 -11.01
N GLU A 143 10.05 35.25 -11.35
CA GLU A 143 11.01 36.35 -11.22
C GLU A 143 11.51 36.48 -9.77
N GLN A 144 10.64 36.22 -8.80
CA GLN A 144 10.94 36.22 -7.37
C GLN A 144 11.98 35.16 -6.97
N PHE A 145 11.99 34.00 -7.63
CA PHE A 145 12.98 32.95 -7.41
C PHE A 145 14.37 33.36 -7.92
N TRP A 146 14.43 34.00 -9.10
CA TRP A 146 15.69 34.54 -9.62
C TRP A 146 16.20 35.75 -8.81
N GLN A 147 15.30 36.64 -8.38
CA GLN A 147 15.65 37.73 -7.47
C GLN A 147 16.16 37.21 -6.13
N PHE A 148 15.55 36.17 -5.57
CA PHE A 148 16.02 35.50 -4.35
C PHE A 148 17.41 34.89 -4.54
N LEU A 149 17.63 34.10 -5.60
CA LEU A 149 18.94 33.51 -5.91
C LEU A 149 20.03 34.56 -6.18
N MET A 150 19.71 35.66 -6.88
CA MET A 150 20.66 36.73 -7.20
C MET A 150 20.84 37.77 -6.08
N SER A 151 20.00 37.72 -5.04
CA SER A 151 20.14 38.56 -3.85
C SER A 151 21.11 37.99 -2.81
N ASP A 152 21.65 36.77 -3.03
CA ASP A 152 22.68 36.19 -2.16
C ASP A 152 24.01 36.94 -2.35
N PRO A 153 24.50 37.68 -1.33
CA PRO A 153 25.64 38.59 -1.47
C PRO A 153 27.00 37.88 -1.53
N TYR A 154 27.06 36.55 -1.63
CA TYR A 154 28.32 35.81 -1.57
C TYR A 154 28.55 34.82 -2.73
N ARG A 155 28.62 35.31 -3.98
CA ARG A 155 29.60 34.81 -4.96
C ARG A 155 29.71 35.71 -6.20
N PRO A 156 30.86 36.38 -6.45
CA PRO A 156 31.17 36.82 -7.80
C PRO A 156 31.63 35.57 -8.59
N MET A 157 30.85 35.13 -9.57
CA MET A 157 31.26 34.12 -10.55
C MET A 157 31.27 34.81 -11.91
N GLU A 158 32.41 34.81 -12.60
CA GLU A 158 32.54 35.48 -13.90
C GLU A 158 31.65 34.78 -14.95
N THR A 159 31.06 35.59 -15.83
CA THR A 159 29.96 35.22 -16.73
C THR A 159 30.26 34.04 -17.67
N SER A 160 31.52 33.67 -17.86
CA SER A 160 31.94 32.52 -18.66
C SER A 160 31.78 31.17 -17.97
N GLU A 161 31.71 31.12 -16.63
CA GLU A 161 31.56 29.86 -15.88
C GLU A 161 30.07 29.45 -15.72
N ALA A 162 29.15 30.40 -15.79
CA ALA A 162 27.71 30.16 -15.57
C ALA A 162 27.04 29.36 -16.69
N THR A 163 27.50 29.51 -17.94
CA THR A 163 26.92 28.80 -19.10
C THR A 163 27.28 27.32 -19.15
N GLU A 164 28.39 26.91 -18.53
CA GLU A 164 28.79 25.50 -18.45
C GLU A 164 28.18 24.80 -17.20
N PHE A 165 27.89 25.57 -16.15
CA PHE A 165 27.41 25.07 -14.86
C PHE A 165 25.91 24.71 -14.82
N ILE A 166 25.08 25.38 -15.62
CA ILE A 166 23.62 25.15 -15.68
C ILE A 166 23.26 23.90 -16.50
N GLY A 167 24.19 23.35 -17.27
CA GLY A 167 23.95 22.21 -18.17
C GLY A 167 23.84 20.84 -17.49
N ASN A 168 24.23 20.71 -16.21
CA ASN A 168 24.27 19.41 -15.54
C ASN A 168 23.60 19.43 -14.16
N LEU A 169 22.54 18.63 -14.01
CA LEU A 169 21.77 18.44 -12.78
C LEU A 169 22.64 17.97 -11.60
N GLU A 170 23.70 17.19 -11.84
CA GLU A 170 24.63 16.76 -10.79
C GLU A 170 25.41 17.94 -10.19
N SER A 171 25.77 18.92 -11.02
CA SER A 171 26.52 20.12 -10.60
C SER A 171 25.67 21.02 -9.70
N VAL A 172 24.37 21.14 -10.01
CA VAL A 172 23.40 21.87 -9.19
C VAL A 172 23.17 21.16 -7.85
N LEU A 173 23.06 19.83 -7.86
CA LEU A 173 22.87 19.03 -6.64
C LEU A 173 24.10 19.09 -5.72
N LEU A 174 25.30 18.95 -6.28
CA LEU A 174 26.58 19.08 -5.55
C LEU A 174 26.77 20.47 -4.95
N TRP A 175 26.34 21.53 -5.66
CA TRP A 175 26.36 22.88 -5.13
C TRP A 175 25.40 23.06 -3.95
N LEU A 176 24.15 22.58 -4.07
CA LEU A 176 23.17 22.62 -2.98
C LEU A 176 23.61 21.81 -1.75
N ILE A 177 24.21 20.63 -1.95
CA ILE A 177 24.76 19.80 -0.86
C ILE A 177 25.89 20.55 -0.14
N ASN A 178 26.83 21.14 -0.88
CA ASN A 178 27.92 21.93 -0.28
C ASN A 178 27.42 23.21 0.41
N LEU A 179 26.35 23.84 -0.09
CA LEU A 179 25.70 24.99 0.54
C LEU A 179 25.08 24.61 1.90
N ILE A 180 24.44 23.43 1.99
CA ILE A 180 23.85 22.91 3.23
C ILE A 180 24.95 22.49 4.21
N LEU A 181 25.99 21.79 3.74
CA LEU A 181 27.12 21.35 4.57
C LEU A 181 27.99 22.52 5.06
N GLY A 182 28.13 23.59 4.26
CA GLY A 182 28.85 24.80 4.65
C GLY A 182 28.19 25.57 5.80
N ARG A 183 26.87 25.43 5.99
CA ARG A 183 26.13 26.01 7.13
C ARG A 183 26.25 25.20 8.43
N LEU A 184 26.78 23.97 8.38
CA LEU A 184 26.98 23.10 9.55
C LEU A 184 28.38 23.20 10.17
N LYS A 185 29.31 23.94 9.54
CA LYS A 185 30.58 24.32 10.15
C LYS A 185 30.48 25.75 10.69
N VAL A 186 29.81 25.90 11.83
CA VAL A 186 29.94 27.04 12.76
C VAL A 186 30.38 26.48 14.10
#